data_AF-A0A0F2NPM1-F1
#
_entry.id   AF-A0A0F2NPM1-F1
#
_cell.length_a   1.000
_cell.length_b   1.000
_cell.length_c   1.000
_cell.angle_alpha   90.00
_cell.angle_beta   90.00
_cell.angle_gamma   90.00
#
_symmetry.space_group_name_H-M   'P 1'
#
loop_
_entity.id
_entity.type
_entity.pdbx_description
1 polymer ?
#
loop_
_entity_poly.entity_id
_entity_poly.type
_entity_poly.pdbx_seq_one_letter_code
_entity_poly.pdbx_strand_id
1 'polypeptide(L)'
;MLRQGARDLIQRAVEAELSEYLQGFEDRRLEDGRAAVVRNGYHPERDIQTGIGPVTVKVPKVRAKDGKPVAFRSALVPPYVRKTRSLEAALPWLYLKGVSTGEMEK
;
A
#
# COMPACT_ATOMS: atom_id res chain seq x y z
N MET A 1 6.86 19.00 7.05
CA MET A 1 5.39 19.14 6.97
C MET A 1 4.79 18.36 5.80
N LEU A 2 5.20 18.59 4.55
CA LEU A 2 4.60 17.91 3.38
C LEU A 2 4.71 16.37 3.38
N ARG A 3 5.87 15.80 3.75
CA ARG A 3 6.05 14.34 3.83
C ARG A 3 5.16 13.69 4.89
N GLN A 4 4.96 14.34 6.02
CA GLN A 4 4.09 13.83 7.09
C GLN A 4 2.63 13.84 6.62
N GLY A 5 2.17 14.94 6.01
CA GLY A 5 0.82 15.03 5.46
C GLY A 5 0.57 13.98 4.36
N ALA A 6 1.55 13.73 3.49
CA ALA A 6 1.48 12.68 2.48
C ALA A 6 1.38 11.28 3.11
N ARG A 7 2.17 11.00 4.16
CA ARG A 7 2.09 9.75 4.93
C ARG A 7 0.70 9.56 5.53
N ASP A 8 0.19 10.57 6.21
CA ASP A 8 -1.12 10.51 6.88
C ASP A 8 -2.26 10.33 5.86
N LEU A 9 -2.17 11.00 4.71
CA LEU A 9 -3.13 10.87 3.62
C LEU A 9 -3.14 9.44 3.04
N ILE A 10 -1.95 8.89 2.74
CA ILE A 10 -1.81 7.53 2.22
C ILE A 10 -2.35 6.52 3.25
N GLN A 11 -2.02 6.70 4.53
CA GLN A 11 -2.52 5.81 5.58
C GLN A 11 -4.04 5.82 5.65
N ARG A 12 -4.67 7.01 5.66
CA ARG A 12 -6.14 7.13 5.67
C ARG A 12 -6.78 6.50 4.44
N ALA A 13 -6.19 6.69 3.26
CA ALA A 13 -6.71 6.12 2.04
C ALA A 13 -6.63 4.58 2.04
N VAL A 14 -5.54 4.00 2.54
CA VAL A 14 -5.40 2.55 2.70
C VAL A 14 -6.37 2.00 3.78
N GLU A 15 -6.65 2.77 4.83
CA GLU A 15 -7.67 2.39 5.83
C GLU A 15 -9.09 2.42 5.26
N ALA A 16 -9.37 3.33 4.32
CA ALA A 16 -10.63 3.35 3.57
C ALA A 16 -10.76 2.12 2.66
N GLU A 17 -9.72 1.80 1.88
CA GLU A 17 -9.68 0.57 1.05
C GLU A 17 -9.88 -0.70 1.91
N LEU A 18 -9.30 -0.75 3.10
CA LEU A 18 -9.48 -1.88 4.01
C LEU A 18 -10.93 -1.99 4.47
N SER A 19 -11.57 -0.87 4.81
CA SER A 19 -12.96 -0.85 5.28
C SER A 19 -13.90 -1.36 4.18
N GLU A 20 -13.74 -0.89 2.95
CA GLU A 20 -14.49 -1.37 1.78
C GLU A 20 -14.23 -2.87 1.53
N TYR A 21 -12.97 -3.31 1.66
CA TYR A 21 -12.62 -4.71 1.50
C TYR A 21 -13.30 -5.60 2.53
N LEU A 22 -13.36 -5.18 3.79
CA LEU A 22 -14.02 -5.93 4.86
C LEU A 22 -15.54 -5.96 4.71
N GLN A 23 -16.15 -4.87 4.22
CA GLN A 23 -17.59 -4.81 3.91
C GLN A 23 -17.98 -5.90 2.90
N GLY A 24 -17.13 -6.17 1.90
CA GLY A 24 -17.35 -7.25 0.93
C GLY A 24 -17.35 -8.67 1.53
N PHE A 25 -16.98 -8.84 2.81
CA PHE A 25 -17.02 -10.12 3.52
C PHE A 25 -18.00 -10.12 4.71
N GLU A 26 -18.94 -9.17 4.80
CA GLU A 26 -19.91 -9.10 5.91
C GLU A 26 -20.80 -10.34 6.04
N ASP A 27 -21.16 -10.94 4.91
CA ASP A 27 -21.95 -12.18 4.84
C ASP A 27 -21.14 -13.42 5.27
N ARG A 28 -19.82 -13.30 5.30
CA ARG A 28 -18.92 -14.39 5.63
C ARG A 28 -18.67 -14.43 7.14
N ARG A 29 -19.50 -15.22 7.82
CA ARG A 29 -19.44 -15.41 9.27
C ARG A 29 -19.05 -16.84 9.62
N LEU A 30 -18.41 -17.01 10.78
CA LEU A 30 -18.23 -18.33 11.38
C LEU A 30 -19.56 -18.86 11.90
N GLU A 31 -19.59 -20.14 12.24
CA GLU A 31 -20.74 -20.81 12.90
C GLU A 31 -21.16 -20.12 14.21
N ASP A 32 -20.22 -19.44 14.87
CA ASP A 32 -20.45 -18.66 16.09
C ASP A 32 -20.96 -17.22 15.86
N GLY A 33 -21.22 -16.84 14.61
CA GLY A 33 -21.71 -15.51 14.22
C GLY A 33 -20.64 -14.41 14.15
N ARG A 34 -19.37 -14.69 14.47
CA ARG A 34 -18.28 -13.72 14.34
C ARG A 34 -17.85 -13.56 12.88
N ALA A 35 -17.31 -12.39 12.54
CA ALA A 35 -16.75 -12.15 11.20
C ALA A 35 -15.61 -13.14 10.90
N ALA A 36 -15.67 -13.80 9.74
CA ALA A 36 -14.64 -14.75 9.31
C ALA A 36 -13.36 -14.05 8.87
N VAL A 37 -13.47 -12.84 8.33
CA VAL A 37 -12.36 -12.04 7.84
C VAL A 37 -12.17 -10.86 8.78
N VAL A 38 -11.00 -10.79 9.42
CA VAL A 38 -10.69 -9.72 10.38
C VAL A 38 -9.35 -9.08 10.10
N ARG A 39 -9.23 -7.82 10.51
CA ARG A 39 -7.94 -7.14 10.58
C ARG A 39 -7.03 -7.84 11.60
N ASN A 40 -5.80 -8.13 11.18
CA ASN A 40 -4.77 -8.82 11.96
C ASN A 40 -3.45 -8.05 11.95
N GLY A 41 -3.49 -6.81 12.45
CA GLY A 41 -2.33 -5.94 12.54
C GLY A 41 -1.91 -5.35 11.19
N TYR A 42 -0.61 -5.27 10.97
CA TYR A 42 0.01 -4.61 9.82
C TYR A 42 1.19 -5.42 9.27
N HIS A 43 1.50 -5.20 8.00
CA HIS A 43 2.77 -5.61 7.41
C HIS A 43 3.92 -4.72 7.89
N PRO A 44 5.18 -5.16 7.74
CA PRO A 44 6.35 -4.32 7.98
C PRO A 44 6.26 -3.00 7.21
N GLU A 45 6.74 -1.94 7.85
CA GLU A 45 6.81 -0.63 7.24
C GLU A 45 7.80 -0.65 6.07
N ARG A 46 7.48 0.08 5.01
CA ARG A 46 8.36 0.21 3.84
C ARG A 46 8.31 1.62 3.30
N ASP A 47 9.39 2.04 2.67
CA ASP A 47 9.45 3.34 2.02
C ASP A 47 9.08 3.24 0.54
N ILE A 48 8.34 4.26 0.09
CA ILE A 48 8.00 4.50 -1.32
C ILE A 48 8.64 5.82 -1.74
N GLN A 49 9.41 5.78 -2.81
CA GLN A 49 9.99 6.95 -3.43
C GLN A 49 8.90 7.75 -4.17
N THR A 50 8.62 8.95 -3.64
CA THR A 50 7.70 9.92 -4.23
C THR A 50 8.48 11.14 -4.73
N GLY A 51 7.83 12.04 -5.48
CA GLY A 51 8.45 13.29 -5.93
C GLY A 51 8.89 14.23 -4.79
N ILE A 52 8.40 14.04 -3.56
CA ILE A 52 8.78 14.81 -2.36
C ILE A 52 9.81 14.07 -1.49
N GLY A 53 10.35 12.96 -1.98
CA GLY A 53 11.27 12.05 -1.30
C GLY A 53 10.62 10.75 -0.83
N PRO A 54 11.34 9.94 -0.03
CA PRO A 54 10.80 8.70 0.52
C PRO A 54 9.68 8.98 1.53
N VAL A 55 8.59 8.24 1.41
CA VAL A 55 7.45 8.25 2.34
C VAL A 55 7.25 6.85 2.89
N THR A 56 7.32 6.72 4.21
CA THR A 56 7.11 5.45 4.92
C THR A 56 5.63 5.12 4.99
N VAL A 57 5.27 3.91 4.52
CA VAL A 57 3.89 3.42 4.47
C VAL A 57 3.74 2.12 5.26
N LYS A 58 2.56 1.93 5.84
CA LYS A 58 2.20 0.74 6.60
C LYS A 58 0.87 0.19 6.08
N VAL A 59 0.90 -1.02 5.55
CA VAL A 59 -0.30 -1.64 4.94
C VAL A 59 -0.94 -2.58 5.96
N PRO A 60 -2.26 -2.45 6.23
CA PRO A 60 -2.99 -3.37 7.10
C PRO A 60 -2.92 -4.81 6.61
N LYS A 61 -2.93 -5.75 7.56
CA LYS A 61 -2.97 -7.18 7.27
C LYS A 61 -4.36 -7.72 7.62
N VAL A 62 -4.87 -8.61 6.80
CA VAL A 62 -6.14 -9.31 7.02
C VAL A 62 -5.86 -10.79 7.27
N ARG A 63 -6.69 -11.42 8.11
CA ARG A 63 -6.67 -12.86 8.39
C ARG A 63 -8.09 -13.41 8.25
N ALA A 64 -8.21 -14.51 7.49
CA ALA A 64 -9.40 -15.34 7.48
C ALA A 64 -9.31 -16.42 8.57
N LYS A 65 -10.43 -16.73 9.23
CA LYS A 65 -10.54 -17.69 10.34
C LYS A 65 -11.30 -18.97 9.99
N ASP A 66 -11.99 -18.99 8.86
CA ASP A 66 -12.87 -20.05 8.35
C ASP A 66 -12.16 -20.98 7.35
N GLY A 67 -10.83 -21.04 7.37
CA GLY A 67 -10.04 -21.95 6.57
C GLY A 67 -9.82 -21.57 5.10
N LYS A 68 -10.64 -20.67 4.50
CA LYS A 68 -10.38 -20.18 3.13
C LYS A 68 -9.51 -18.92 3.17
N PRO A 69 -8.26 -18.95 2.68
CA PRO A 69 -7.34 -17.84 2.83
C PRO A 69 -7.81 -16.60 2.05
N VAL A 70 -7.62 -15.43 2.66
CA VAL A 70 -7.92 -14.13 2.07
C VAL A 70 -6.71 -13.23 2.28
N ALA A 71 -6.32 -12.49 1.24
CA ALA A 71 -5.20 -11.57 1.30
C ALA A 71 -5.66 -10.18 0.81
N PHE A 72 -5.59 -9.20 1.71
CA PHE A 72 -5.79 -7.80 1.35
C PHE A 72 -4.60 -7.29 0.53
N ARG A 73 -4.89 -6.68 -0.62
CA ARG A 73 -3.90 -6.02 -1.48
C ARG A 73 -4.41 -4.62 -1.78
N SER A 74 -3.75 -3.62 -1.21
CA SER A 74 -4.04 -2.21 -1.49
C SER A 74 -3.81 -1.91 -2.98
N ALA A 75 -4.74 -1.17 -3.60
CA ALA A 75 -4.60 -0.72 -4.98
C ALA A 75 -3.69 0.51 -5.05
N LEU A 76 -3.78 1.39 -4.05
CA LEU A 76 -2.90 2.56 -3.89
C LEU A 76 -1.45 2.18 -3.61
N VAL A 77 -1.23 1.14 -2.79
CA VAL A 77 0.10 0.74 -2.33
C VAL A 77 0.33 -0.76 -2.58
N PRO A 78 0.50 -1.18 -3.85
CA PRO A 78 0.65 -2.58 -4.19
C PRO A 78 1.89 -3.21 -3.54
N PRO A 79 1.88 -4.53 -3.28
CA PRO A 79 3.04 -5.25 -2.79
C PRO A 79 4.28 -5.01 -3.67
N TYR A 80 5.44 -4.90 -3.03
CA TYR A 80 6.77 -4.76 -3.67
C TYR A 80 7.01 -3.49 -4.49
N VAL A 81 6.00 -2.64 -4.73
CA VAL A 81 6.20 -1.33 -5.36
C VAL A 81 6.96 -0.41 -4.40
N ARG A 82 8.07 0.14 -4.90
CA ARG A 82 8.98 1.05 -4.17
C ARG A 82 9.05 2.45 -4.76
N LYS A 83 8.52 2.69 -5.96
CA LYS A 83 8.52 4.00 -6.64
C LYS A 83 7.10 4.34 -7.08
N THR A 84 6.78 5.64 -7.08
CA THR A 84 5.50 6.13 -7.61
C THR A 84 5.46 6.03 -9.14
N ARG A 85 4.27 5.82 -9.70
CA ARG A 85 4.07 5.75 -11.17
C ARG A 85 4.58 6.98 -11.90
N SER A 86 4.39 8.17 -11.31
CA SER A 86 4.90 9.43 -11.85
C SER A 86 6.42 9.47 -11.93
N LEU A 87 7.11 8.94 -10.91
CA LEU A 87 8.57 8.85 -10.90
C LEU A 87 9.07 7.81 -11.92
N GLU A 88 8.44 6.65 -12.02
CA GLU A 88 8.79 5.64 -13.02
C GLU A 88 8.61 6.16 -14.45
N ALA A 89 7.52 6.90 -14.70
CA ALA A 89 7.25 7.50 -16.01
C ALA A 89 8.28 8.58 -16.41
N ALA A 90 8.98 9.19 -15.44
CA ALA A 90 10.02 10.19 -15.72
C ALA A 90 11.37 9.57 -16.12
N LEU A 91 11.64 8.30 -15.77
CA LEU A 91 12.95 7.66 -16.00
C LEU A 91 13.35 7.61 -17.50
N PRO A 92 12.48 7.23 -18.45
CA PRO A 92 12.87 7.20 -19.86
C PRO A 92 13.24 8.59 -20.41
N TRP A 93 12.56 9.65 -19.92
CA TRP A 93 12.86 11.02 -20.31
C TRP A 93 14.20 11.50 -19.79
N LEU A 94 14.55 11.14 -18.54
CA LEU A 94 15.85 11.45 -17.96
C LEU A 94 16.99 10.76 -18.72
N TYR A 95 16.78 9.50 -19.08
CA TYR A 95 17.72 8.76 -19.90
C TYR A 95 17.92 9.42 -21.28
N LEU A 96 16.83 9.83 -21.94
CA LEU A 96 16.90 10.54 -23.23
C LEU A 96 17.64 11.89 -23.12
N LYS A 97 17.56 12.55 -21.97
CA LYS A 97 18.29 13.80 -21.70
C LYS A 97 19.77 13.60 -21.40
N GLY A 98 20.27 12.36 -21.46
CA GLY A 98 21.68 12.03 -21.24
C GLY A 98 22.05 11.95 -19.76
N VAL A 99 21.06 11.90 -18.84
CA VAL A 99 21.32 11.65 -17.43
C VAL A 99 21.69 10.19 -17.26
N SER A 100 22.89 9.93 -16.76
CA SER A 100 23.38 8.58 -16.55
C SER A 100 22.64 7.87 -15.41
N THR A 101 22.60 6.54 -15.44
CA THR A 101 21.96 5.75 -14.37
C THR A 101 22.55 6.04 -12.98
N GLY A 102 23.85 6.29 -12.89
CA GLY A 102 24.52 6.65 -11.63
C GLY A 102 24.19 8.04 -11.12
N GLU A 103 23.85 8.99 -12.00
CA GLU A 103 23.35 10.32 -11.61
C GLU A 103 21.89 10.28 -11.15
N MET A 104 21.12 9.26 -11.56
CA MET A 104 19.72 9.06 -11.14
C MET A 104 19.58 8.38 -9.76
N GLU A 105 20.62 7.73 -9.26
CA GLU A 105 20.61 7.03 -7.95
C GLU A 105 21.13 7.89 -6.78
N LYS A 106 21.73 9.05 -7.07
CA LYS A 106 22.18 10.04 -6.06
C LYS A 106 21.03 10.89 -5.54
#